data_AF-A0A968D8X9-F1
#
_entry.id   AF-A0A968D8X9-F1
#
_cell.length_a   1.000
_cell.length_b   1.000
_cell.length_c   1.000
_cell.angle_alpha   90.00
_cell.angle_beta   90.00
_cell.angle_gamma   90.00
#
_symmetry.space_group_name_H-M   'P 1'
#
loop_
_entity.id
_entity.type
_entity.pdbx_description
1 polymer ?
#
loop_
_entity_poly.entity_id
_entity_poly.type
_entity_poly.pdbx_seq_one_letter_code
_entity_poly.pdbx_strand_id
1 'polypeptide(L)'
;QQDILKGLQRITKRKISGMKIRIHGDYHLGQVLYTGKDFIIIDFEGEPAHPLSERRLKRSALRDVAGMMRSFHYAAYGPLFLPSSIRDEDTPIVEPWANLWYSYVSGVFLNSYQETVAQEAFVPNEREEFEILLQVFLLEKAVYELGYELNNRPGWLTIPVRGIKHVLSSESEESN
;
A
#
# COMPACT_ATOMS: atom_id res chain seq x y z
N GLN A 1 11.38 -11.60 -10.03
CA GLN A 1 11.86 -10.42 -10.77
C GLN A 1 11.07 -10.19 -12.06
N GLN A 2 10.94 -11.18 -12.95
CA GLN A 2 10.17 -11.01 -14.20
C GLN A 2 8.69 -10.67 -13.96
N ASP A 3 8.05 -11.26 -12.96
CA ASP A 3 6.63 -11.01 -12.67
C ASP A 3 6.37 -9.59 -12.15
N ILE A 4 7.28 -9.06 -11.30
CA ILE A 4 7.25 -7.66 -10.85
C ILE A 4 7.32 -6.71 -12.06
N LEU A 5 8.23 -6.96 -13.00
CA LEU A 5 8.35 -6.14 -14.20
C LEU A 5 7.10 -6.23 -15.09
N LYS A 6 6.48 -7.41 -15.20
CA LYS A 6 5.23 -7.59 -15.94
C LYS A 6 4.08 -6.79 -15.33
N GLY A 7 3.92 -6.83 -14.00
CA GLY A 7 2.93 -6.04 -13.28
C GLY A 7 3.14 -4.53 -13.51
N LEU A 8 4.37 -4.05 -13.35
CA LEU A 8 4.73 -2.65 -13.61
C LEU A 8 4.56 -2.23 -15.08
N GLN A 9 4.73 -3.13 -16.05
CA GLN A 9 4.55 -2.79 -17.47
C GLN A 9 3.10 -2.49 -17.86
N ARG A 10 2.11 -2.83 -17.02
CA ARG A 10 0.69 -2.58 -17.34
C ARG A 10 0.37 -1.10 -17.49
N ILE A 11 0.99 -0.23 -16.69
CA ILE A 11 0.82 1.22 -16.80
C ILE A 11 1.34 1.77 -18.15
N THR A 12 2.26 1.07 -18.82
CA THR A 12 2.82 1.54 -20.10
C THR A 12 2.00 1.09 -21.32
N LYS A 13 1.07 0.15 -21.15
CA LYS A 13 0.26 -0.42 -22.24
C LYS A 13 -0.96 0.43 -22.61
N ARG A 14 -1.39 1.32 -21.72
CA ARG A 14 -2.54 2.19 -21.92
C ARG A 14 -2.30 3.58 -21.34
N LYS A 15 -2.96 4.58 -21.91
CA LYS A 15 -3.06 5.88 -21.27
C LYS A 15 -4.02 5.75 -20.09
N ILE A 16 -3.61 6.21 -18.92
CA ILE A 16 -4.45 6.21 -17.72
C ILE A 16 -5.00 7.61 -17.49
N SER A 17 -6.30 7.71 -17.23
CA SER A 17 -6.99 8.95 -16.84
C SER A 17 -6.68 9.34 -15.39
N GLY A 18 -7.13 10.52 -14.99
CA GLY A 18 -6.87 11.09 -13.66
C GLY A 18 -5.78 12.17 -13.67
N MET A 19 -5.84 13.02 -12.64
CA MET A 19 -4.94 14.16 -12.47
C MET A 19 -3.88 13.89 -11.41
N LYS A 20 -2.72 14.53 -11.57
CA LYS A 20 -1.72 14.60 -10.50
C LYS A 20 -2.06 15.75 -9.57
N ILE A 21 -2.11 15.48 -8.27
CA ILE A 21 -2.36 16.46 -7.20
C ILE A 21 -1.19 16.51 -6.22
N ARG A 22 -1.17 17.49 -5.32
CA ARG A 22 -0.29 17.44 -4.15
C ARG A 22 -0.82 16.33 -3.24
N ILE A 23 0.05 15.44 -2.81
CA ILE A 23 -0.26 14.32 -1.93
C ILE A 23 0.49 14.50 -0.60
N HIS A 24 0.18 13.68 0.39
CA HIS A 24 0.96 13.61 1.61
C HIS A 24 2.35 13.04 1.32
N GLY A 25 2.44 11.99 0.50
CA GLY A 25 3.72 11.44 0.03
C GLY A 25 4.45 10.54 1.02
N ASP A 26 3.93 10.37 2.24
CA ASP A 26 4.33 9.38 3.23
C ASP A 26 3.14 8.99 4.13
N TYR A 27 2.00 8.72 3.51
CA TYR A 27 0.76 8.47 4.24
C TYR A 27 0.69 7.03 4.78
N HIS A 28 0.60 6.89 6.09
CA HIS A 28 0.45 5.61 6.78
C HIS A 28 -0.23 5.80 8.15
N LEU A 29 -0.57 4.71 8.86
CA LEU A 29 -1.31 4.76 10.14
C LEU A 29 -0.62 5.62 11.22
N GLY A 30 0.70 5.75 11.17
CA GLY A 30 1.46 6.58 12.11
C GLY A 30 1.21 8.08 11.94
N GLN A 31 0.69 8.49 10.77
CA GLN A 31 0.40 9.88 10.42
C GLN A 31 -1.09 10.22 10.55
N VAL A 32 -1.87 9.34 11.18
CA VAL A 32 -3.31 9.51 11.38
C VAL A 32 -3.64 9.44 12.86
N LEU A 33 -4.17 10.53 13.41
CA LEU A 33 -4.55 10.64 14.82
C LEU A 33 -6.07 10.64 14.98
N TYR A 34 -6.60 9.73 15.79
CA TYR A 34 -8.02 9.74 16.14
C TYR A 34 -8.29 10.65 17.33
N THR A 35 -9.20 11.61 17.15
CA THR A 35 -9.56 12.62 18.15
C THR A 35 -10.71 12.20 19.07
N GLY A 36 -11.25 10.99 18.90
CA GLY A 36 -12.48 10.53 19.56
C GLY A 36 -13.77 10.81 18.78
N LYS A 37 -13.72 11.67 17.75
CA LYS A 37 -14.86 11.94 16.86
C LYS A 37 -14.50 12.01 15.37
N ASP A 38 -13.24 12.28 15.07
CA ASP A 38 -12.73 12.46 13.71
C ASP A 38 -11.22 12.14 13.65
N PHE A 39 -10.66 12.10 12.45
CA PHE A 39 -9.25 11.88 12.18
C PHE A 39 -8.52 13.16 11.79
N ILE A 40 -7.30 13.34 12.30
CA ILE A 40 -6.38 14.38 11.87
C ILE A 40 -5.20 13.70 11.19
N ILE A 41 -4.87 14.19 9.99
CA ILE A 41 -3.68 13.77 9.24
C ILE A 41 -2.56 14.78 9.56
N ILE A 42 -1.38 14.26 9.90
CA ILE A 42 -0.21 15.05 10.28
C ILE A 42 0.96 14.83 9.31
N ASP A 43 2.08 15.54 9.52
CA ASP A 43 3.38 15.28 8.87
C ASP A 43 3.39 15.28 7.32
N PHE A 44 2.96 16.40 6.72
CA PHE A 44 2.97 16.60 5.27
C PHE A 44 4.36 16.94 4.68
N GLU A 45 5.45 16.52 5.32
CA GLU A 45 6.80 16.72 4.78
C GLU A 45 7.10 15.81 3.58
N GLY A 46 6.38 14.70 3.46
CA GLY A 46 6.60 13.64 2.47
C GLY A 46 7.80 12.76 2.80
N GLU A 47 8.04 11.75 1.98
CA GLU A 47 9.07 10.72 2.21
C GLU A 47 10.47 11.32 2.54
N PRO A 48 10.99 11.10 3.77
CA PRO A 48 12.24 11.69 4.23
C PRO A 48 13.46 11.35 3.37
N ALA A 49 13.47 10.18 2.73
CA ALA A 49 14.56 9.75 1.87
C ALA A 49 14.65 10.54 0.54
N HIS A 50 13.58 11.24 0.15
CA HIS A 50 13.56 11.99 -1.11
C HIS A 50 14.05 13.45 -0.94
N PRO A 51 14.70 14.04 -1.95
CA PRO A 51 15.00 15.47 -1.97
C PRO A 51 13.74 16.34 -1.90
N LEU A 52 13.86 17.55 -1.31
CA LEU A 52 12.72 18.49 -1.17
C LEU A 52 12.02 18.82 -2.48
N SER A 53 12.76 18.92 -3.59
CA SER A 53 12.20 19.15 -4.92
C SER A 53 11.25 18.04 -5.35
N GLU A 54 11.57 16.79 -4.99
CA GLU A 54 10.75 15.61 -5.31
C GLU A 54 9.51 15.52 -4.42
N ARG A 55 9.64 15.81 -3.12
CA ARG A 55 8.52 15.80 -2.17
C ARG A 55 7.39 16.79 -2.53
N ARG A 56 7.73 17.88 -3.24
CA ARG A 56 6.76 18.89 -3.69
C ARG A 56 6.05 18.55 -5.01
N LEU A 57 6.47 17.51 -5.72
CA LEU A 57 5.91 17.17 -7.02
C LEU A 57 4.47 16.67 -6.89
N LYS A 58 3.62 17.05 -7.85
CA LYS A 58 2.29 16.48 -7.96
C LYS A 58 2.38 15.02 -8.40
N ARG A 59 1.57 14.16 -7.79
CA ARG A 59 1.52 12.71 -8.01
C ARG A 59 0.06 12.22 -8.03
N SER A 60 -0.15 10.96 -8.39
CA SER A 60 -1.47 10.33 -8.25
C SER A 60 -1.81 10.18 -6.77
N ALA A 61 -3.06 10.45 -6.41
CA ALA A 61 -3.57 10.24 -5.06
C ALA A 61 -3.48 8.78 -4.60
N LEU A 62 -3.48 7.83 -5.55
CA LEU A 62 -3.40 6.40 -5.27
C LEU A 62 -2.04 5.97 -4.68
N ARG A 63 -1.02 6.84 -4.70
CA ARG A 63 0.21 6.60 -3.95
C ARG A 63 0.00 6.65 -2.44
N ASP A 64 -0.79 7.61 -1.95
CA ASP A 64 -1.12 7.68 -0.52
C ASP A 64 -2.03 6.51 -0.12
N VAL A 65 -3.00 6.16 -0.98
CA VAL A 65 -3.87 4.98 -0.78
C VAL A 65 -3.04 3.71 -0.66
N ALA A 66 -2.07 3.50 -1.56
CA ALA A 66 -1.15 2.37 -1.49
C ALA A 66 -0.31 2.40 -0.19
N GLY A 67 0.19 3.55 0.23
CA GLY A 67 0.90 3.73 1.50
C GLY A 67 0.08 3.28 2.71
N MET A 68 -1.18 3.70 2.79
CA MET A 68 -2.07 3.29 3.88
C MET A 68 -2.38 1.78 3.85
N MET A 69 -2.65 1.22 2.67
CA MET A 69 -2.89 -0.23 2.53
C MET A 69 -1.66 -1.05 2.95
N ARG A 70 -0.44 -0.62 2.57
CA ARG A 70 0.79 -1.22 3.08
C ARG A 70 0.89 -1.09 4.60
N SER A 71 0.50 0.06 5.16
CA SER A 71 0.46 0.25 6.61
C SER A 71 -0.46 -0.75 7.32
N PHE A 72 -1.65 -1.03 6.78
CA PHE A 72 -2.52 -2.10 7.30
C PHE A 72 -1.84 -3.47 7.24
N HIS A 73 -1.13 -3.76 6.15
CA HIS A 73 -0.38 -5.01 6.03
C HIS A 73 0.71 -5.12 7.11
N TYR A 74 1.46 -4.05 7.39
CA TYR A 74 2.42 -4.03 8.50
C TYR A 74 1.74 -4.16 9.86
N ALA A 75 0.60 -3.52 10.09
CA ALA A 75 -0.14 -3.63 11.34
C ALA A 75 -0.65 -5.05 11.60
N ALA A 76 -1.12 -5.74 10.55
CA ALA A 76 -1.63 -7.10 10.63
C ALA A 76 -0.51 -8.13 10.88
N TYR A 77 0.60 -8.00 10.17
CA TYR A 77 1.67 -9.00 10.16
C TYR A 77 2.81 -8.69 11.14
N GLY A 78 3.01 -7.43 11.52
CA GLY A 78 4.08 -7.01 12.44
C GLY A 78 4.12 -7.82 13.74
N PRO A 79 2.99 -8.06 14.44
CA PRO A 79 2.95 -8.91 15.62
C PRO A 79 3.36 -10.36 15.40
N LEU A 80 3.38 -10.89 14.18
CA LEU A 80 3.87 -12.24 13.91
C LEU A 80 5.41 -12.34 13.93
N PHE A 81 6.10 -11.20 13.81
CA PHE A 81 7.57 -11.14 13.66
C PHE A 81 8.26 -10.33 14.77
N LEU A 82 7.49 -9.75 15.69
CA LEU A 82 8.02 -9.12 16.89
C LEU A 82 8.47 -10.21 17.89
N PRO A 83 9.63 -10.08 18.53
CA PRO A 83 10.01 -11.00 19.59
C PRO A 83 8.99 -10.99 20.72
N SER A 84 8.60 -12.17 21.21
CA SER A 84 7.71 -12.35 22.38
C SER A 84 6.24 -11.93 22.21
N SER A 85 5.79 -11.56 21.01
CA SER A 85 4.36 -11.29 20.76
C SER A 85 3.57 -12.57 20.52
N ILE A 86 4.07 -13.48 19.69
CA ILE A 86 3.46 -14.77 19.34
C ILE A 86 4.57 -15.83 19.35
N ARG A 87 4.24 -17.04 19.81
CA ARG A 87 5.18 -18.16 19.75
C ARG A 87 5.29 -18.65 18.32
N ASP A 88 6.48 -19.03 17.88
CA ASP A 88 6.71 -19.48 16.50
C ASP A 88 5.80 -20.65 16.09
N GLU A 89 5.46 -21.52 17.05
CA GLU A 89 4.54 -22.65 16.89
C GLU A 89 3.08 -22.24 16.59
N ASP A 90 2.66 -21.06 17.05
CA ASP A 90 1.31 -20.53 16.87
C ASP A 90 1.17 -19.69 15.58
N THR A 91 2.29 -19.27 14.97
CA THR A 91 2.28 -18.44 13.75
C THR A 91 1.42 -19.03 12.62
N PRO A 92 1.48 -20.33 12.28
CA PRO A 92 0.61 -20.90 11.24
C PRO A 92 -0.89 -20.84 11.57
N ILE A 93 -1.25 -20.75 12.85
CA ILE A 93 -2.64 -20.65 13.33
C ILE A 93 -3.12 -19.21 13.24
N VAL A 94 -2.27 -18.23 13.58
CA VAL A 94 -2.63 -16.80 13.62
C VAL A 94 -2.54 -16.14 12.24
N GLU A 95 -1.63 -16.59 11.38
CA GLU A 95 -1.39 -16.00 10.06
C GLU A 95 -2.65 -15.89 9.18
N PRO A 96 -3.53 -16.90 9.09
CA PRO A 96 -4.78 -16.78 8.33
C PRO A 96 -5.68 -15.64 8.84
N TRP A 97 -5.68 -15.37 10.15
CA TRP A 97 -6.45 -14.27 10.74
C TRP A 97 -5.84 -12.91 10.43
N ALA A 98 -4.50 -12.81 10.41
CA ALA A 98 -3.82 -11.59 9.97
C ALA A 98 -4.16 -11.27 8.51
N ASN A 99 -4.18 -12.29 7.63
CA ASN A 99 -4.61 -12.12 6.25
C ASN A 99 -6.06 -11.66 6.14
N LEU A 100 -6.97 -12.32 6.88
CA LEU A 100 -8.39 -11.97 6.89
C LEU A 100 -8.62 -10.53 7.34
N TRP A 101 -7.98 -10.13 8.43
CA TRP A 101 -8.05 -8.77 8.95
C TRP A 101 -7.54 -7.74 7.93
N TYR A 102 -6.39 -8.01 7.32
CA TYR A 102 -5.82 -7.13 6.29
C TYR A 102 -6.76 -6.98 5.09
N SER A 103 -7.34 -8.08 4.59
CA SER A 103 -8.29 -8.04 3.47
C SER A 103 -9.54 -7.23 3.80
N TYR A 104 -10.15 -7.44 4.98
CA TYR A 104 -11.33 -6.69 5.38
C TYR A 104 -11.06 -5.20 5.57
N VAL A 105 -10.03 -4.84 6.33
CA VAL A 105 -9.71 -3.44 6.62
C VAL A 105 -9.34 -2.69 5.33
N SER A 106 -8.53 -3.31 4.48
CA SER A 106 -8.15 -2.75 3.19
C SER A 106 -9.36 -2.59 2.26
N GLY A 107 -10.26 -3.58 2.22
CA GLY A 107 -11.48 -3.51 1.43
C GLY A 107 -12.42 -2.40 1.90
N VAL A 108 -12.64 -2.27 3.21
CA VAL A 108 -13.47 -1.20 3.79
C VAL A 108 -12.86 0.18 3.50
N PHE A 109 -11.55 0.35 3.72
CA PHE A 109 -10.86 1.60 3.43
C PHE A 109 -10.94 1.97 1.94
N LEU A 110 -10.67 1.01 1.06
CA LEU A 110 -10.64 1.24 -0.39
C LEU A 110 -12.02 1.57 -0.93
N ASN A 111 -13.06 0.82 -0.52
CA ASN A 111 -14.44 1.09 -0.93
C ASN A 111 -14.88 2.48 -0.47
N SER A 112 -14.62 2.82 0.80
CA SER A 112 -14.96 4.14 1.33
C SER A 112 -14.23 5.27 0.59
N TYR A 113 -12.95 5.05 0.25
CA TYR A 113 -12.18 6.01 -0.54
C TYR A 113 -12.76 6.21 -1.94
N GLN A 114 -13.06 5.11 -2.65
CA GLN A 114 -13.65 5.16 -3.99
C GLN A 114 -15.01 5.85 -3.99
N GLU A 115 -15.89 5.54 -3.03
CA GLU A 115 -17.20 6.19 -2.88
C GLU A 115 -17.06 7.70 -2.63
N THR A 116 -16.10 8.09 -1.80
CA THR A 116 -15.88 9.50 -1.43
C THR A 116 -15.38 10.33 -2.62
N VAL A 117 -14.54 9.76 -3.48
CA VAL A 117 -13.86 10.46 -4.58
C VAL A 117 -14.41 10.12 -5.97
N ALA A 118 -15.55 9.43 -6.05
CA ALA A 118 -16.10 8.85 -7.29
C ALA A 118 -16.31 9.88 -8.42
N GLN A 119 -16.53 11.15 -8.08
CA GLN A 119 -16.77 12.25 -9.04
C GLN A 119 -15.56 13.18 -9.21
N GLU A 120 -14.44 12.87 -8.58
CA GLU A 120 -13.26 13.72 -8.57
C GLU A 120 -12.33 13.40 -9.74
N ALA A 121 -11.93 14.43 -10.48
CA ALA A 121 -11.08 14.26 -11.66
C ALA A 121 -9.63 13.79 -11.35
N PHE A 122 -9.23 13.73 -10.08
CA PHE A 122 -7.88 13.31 -9.68
C PHE A 122 -7.72 11.79 -9.51
N VAL A 123 -8.80 11.01 -9.57
CA VAL A 123 -8.76 9.55 -9.69
C VAL A 123 -9.17 9.12 -11.10
N PRO A 124 -8.76 7.92 -11.57
CA PRO A 124 -9.27 7.37 -12.82
C PRO A 124 -10.77 7.08 -12.72
N ASN A 125 -11.50 7.36 -13.81
CA ASN A 125 -12.94 7.10 -13.89
C ASN A 125 -13.23 5.62 -14.19
N GLU A 126 -12.33 4.96 -14.91
CA GLU A 126 -12.46 3.55 -15.25
C GLU A 126 -11.91 2.69 -14.12
N ARG A 127 -12.72 1.73 -13.68
CA ARG A 127 -12.35 0.79 -12.61
C ARG A 127 -11.04 0.06 -12.90
N GLU A 128 -10.86 -0.42 -14.13
CA GLU A 128 -9.65 -1.12 -14.54
C GLU A 128 -8.40 -0.23 -14.46
N GLU A 129 -8.51 1.06 -14.80
CA GLU A 129 -7.40 2.01 -14.68
C GLU A 129 -7.02 2.27 -13.22
N PHE A 130 -8.03 2.40 -12.37
CA PHE A 130 -7.86 2.56 -10.93
C PHE A 130 -7.13 1.34 -10.36
N GLU A 131 -7.58 0.12 -10.68
CA GLU A 131 -7.00 -1.14 -10.21
C GLU A 131 -5.54 -1.29 -10.69
N ILE A 132 -5.26 -1.01 -11.96
CA ILE A 132 -3.88 -1.03 -12.50
C ILE A 132 -2.99 -0.05 -11.74
N LEU A 133 -3.42 1.20 -11.55
CA LEU A 133 -2.59 2.19 -10.83
C LEU A 133 -2.36 1.79 -9.38
N LEU A 134 -3.40 1.33 -8.69
CA LEU A 134 -3.28 0.92 -7.30
C LEU A 134 -2.32 -0.26 -7.15
N GLN A 135 -2.45 -1.30 -7.98
CA GLN A 135 -1.56 -2.45 -7.98
C GLN A 135 -0.11 -2.03 -8.26
N VAL A 136 0.12 -1.13 -9.23
CA VAL A 136 1.46 -0.60 -9.53
C VAL A 136 2.05 0.14 -8.32
N PHE A 137 1.29 1.01 -7.65
CA PHE A 137 1.81 1.75 -6.50
C PHE A 137 1.99 0.88 -5.24
N LEU A 138 1.13 -0.12 -5.03
CA LEU A 138 1.33 -1.14 -3.99
C LEU A 138 2.64 -1.91 -4.21
N LEU A 139 2.88 -2.33 -5.44
CA LEU A 139 4.10 -3.06 -5.81
C LEU A 139 5.35 -2.17 -5.69
N GLU A 140 5.28 -0.92 -6.16
CA GLU A 140 6.36 0.06 -6.03
C GLU A 140 6.73 0.28 -4.54
N LYS A 141 5.73 0.52 -3.68
CA LYS A 141 5.98 0.72 -2.24
C LYS A 141 6.50 -0.56 -1.57
N ALA A 142 5.98 -1.73 -1.92
CA ALA A 142 6.46 -2.99 -1.35
C ALA A 142 7.92 -3.31 -1.75
N VAL A 143 8.34 -2.97 -2.98
CA VAL A 143 9.74 -3.09 -3.42
C VAL A 143 10.64 -2.08 -2.70
N TYR A 144 10.18 -0.84 -2.53
CA TYR A 144 10.89 0.17 -1.73
C TYR A 144 11.11 -0.31 -0.29
N GLU A 145 10.04 -0.78 0.35
CA GLU A 145 10.07 -1.34 1.72
C GLU A 145 11.00 -2.54 1.82
N LEU A 146 11.02 -3.44 0.83
CA LEU A 146 11.95 -4.57 0.81
C LEU A 146 13.40 -4.09 0.89
N GLY A 147 13.75 -3.07 0.11
CA GLY A 147 15.08 -2.45 0.15
C GLY A 147 15.37 -1.77 1.49
N TYR A 148 14.38 -1.09 2.06
CA TYR A 148 14.52 -0.45 3.37
C TYR A 148 14.76 -1.47 4.49
N GLU A 149 13.92 -2.51 4.58
CA GLU A 149 14.01 -3.52 5.64
C GLU A 149 15.28 -4.36 5.53
N LEU A 150 15.77 -4.63 4.31
CA LEU A 150 17.06 -5.29 4.11
C LEU A 150 18.22 -4.54 4.76
N ASN A 151 18.17 -3.21 4.74
CA ASN A 151 19.25 -2.36 5.25
C ASN A 151 19.10 -2.00 6.74
N ASN A 152 17.87 -1.99 7.26
CA ASN A 152 17.58 -1.46 8.62
C ASN A 152 17.09 -2.54 9.59
N ARG A 153 16.25 -3.49 9.16
CA ARG A 153 15.63 -4.51 10.01
C ARG A 153 15.45 -5.84 9.26
N PRO A 154 16.54 -6.60 9.02
CA PRO A 154 16.46 -7.83 8.22
C PRO A 154 15.45 -8.87 8.70
N GLY A 155 15.11 -8.89 10.00
CA GLY A 155 14.07 -9.77 10.54
C GLY A 155 12.65 -9.49 10.03
N TRP A 156 12.40 -8.33 9.42
CA TRP A 156 11.08 -7.89 8.94
C TRP A 156 10.87 -8.15 7.44
N LEU A 157 11.87 -8.69 6.74
CA LEU A 157 11.85 -8.93 5.29
C LEU A 157 10.65 -9.74 4.79
N THR A 158 10.12 -10.63 5.62
CA THR A 158 8.96 -11.46 5.27
C THR A 158 7.71 -10.61 4.98
N ILE A 159 7.55 -9.46 5.63
CA ILE A 159 6.37 -8.59 5.45
C ILE A 159 6.31 -7.99 4.03
N PRO A 160 7.34 -7.29 3.51
CA PRO A 160 7.31 -6.80 2.13
C PRO A 160 7.32 -7.91 1.10
N VAL A 161 8.01 -9.04 1.35
CA VAL A 161 7.97 -10.20 0.43
C VAL A 161 6.56 -10.77 0.30
N ARG A 162 5.82 -10.92 1.41
CA ARG A 162 4.41 -11.35 1.38
C ARG A 162 3.53 -10.33 0.67
N GLY A 163 3.75 -9.05 0.91
CA GLY A 163 3.08 -7.97 0.19
C GLY A 163 3.22 -8.07 -1.33
N ILE A 164 4.45 -8.27 -1.81
CA ILE A 164 4.75 -8.46 -3.23
C ILE A 164 4.02 -9.71 -3.76
N LYS A 165 4.11 -10.84 -3.05
CA LYS A 165 3.42 -12.08 -3.46
C LYS A 165 1.92 -11.89 -3.55
N HIS A 166 1.31 -11.20 -2.58
CA HIS A 166 -0.13 -10.95 -2.55
C HIS A 166 -0.60 -10.12 -3.74
N VAL A 167 0.13 -9.04 -4.07
CA VAL A 167 -0.19 -8.18 -5.23
C VAL A 167 -0.02 -8.93 -6.55
N LEU A 168 0.96 -9.85 -6.65
CA LEU A 168 1.16 -10.66 -7.84
C LEU A 168 0.16 -11.82 -7.95
N SER A 169 -0.30 -12.40 -6.84
CA SER A 169 -1.27 -13.51 -6.86
C SER A 169 -2.68 -13.07 -7.22
N SER A 170 -3.07 -11.83 -6.91
CA SER A 170 -4.33 -11.27 -7.40
C SER A 170 -4.38 -11.16 -8.93
N GLU A 171 -3.24 -11.20 -9.63
CA GLU A 171 -3.20 -11.22 -11.10
C GLU A 171 -3.58 -12.59 -11.69
N SER A 172 -3.28 -13.68 -10.97
CA SER A 172 -3.53 -15.05 -11.45
C SER A 172 -4.98 -15.49 -11.35
N GLU A 173 -5.78 -14.86 -10.49
CA GLU A 173 -7.21 -15.17 -10.32
C GLU A 173 -8.09 -14.41 -11.34
N GLU A 174 -7.63 -13.28 -11.89
CA GLU A 174 -8.36 -12.51 -12.92
C GLU A 174 -8.09 -13.00 -14.36
N SER A 175 -7.13 -13.91 -14.55
CA SER A 175 -6.74 -14.45 -15.87
C SER A 175 -7.29 -15.86 -16.16
N ASN A 176 -8.13 -16.41 -15.27
CA ASN A 176 -8.83 -17.70 -15.41
C ASN A 176 -10.34 -17.48 -15.43
#